data_AF-A0A920LZB6-F1
#
_entry.id   AF-A0A920LZB6-F1
#
_cell.length_a   1.000
_cell.length_b   1.000
_cell.length_c   1.000
_cell.angle_alpha   90.00
_cell.angle_beta   90.00
_cell.angle_gamma   90.00
#
_symmetry.space_group_name_H-M   'P 1'
#
loop_
_entity.id
_entity.type
_entity.pdbx_description
1 polymer ?
#
loop_
_entity_poly.entity_id
_entity_poly.type
_entity_poly.pdbx_seq_one_letter_code
_entity_poly.pdbx_strand_id
1 'polypeptide(L)'
;MRGLINKDKLILIAFLFTFISFWFLLPDYAINTISLSFCNGLVILGLLLLMRAGLISFGHGMYYCLGGYAVAMTYNFLQIKEVFVLIAFSILAGFIVSFFLGFFVRRFRGIFFAMLNLALSMILFGIIVKSVSLGSTDGFGIKDLTYFSHTIEDEKRLNIFSYLLIVLLTGLMMMIVMNFLKSPSGKMLEAIRENEIRSSYLGISINKQIHKIYIFSSTLAALGGGLMVILIGHITPEDTAYWTRSGEFVFVAILSGSLNVFAPLIGSLFFEFIRSYALFYFPNTWQMIIGVVLILGILYLPEGIGSIFNKRKK
;
A
#
# COMPACT_ATOMS: atom_id res chain seq x y z
N MET A 1 12.63 -4.15 33.63
CA MET A 1 12.89 -4.39 32.19
C MET A 1 11.99 -5.48 31.56
N ARG A 2 10.71 -5.62 31.99
CA ARG A 2 9.77 -6.65 31.49
C ARG A 2 8.66 -6.10 30.56
N GLY A 3 8.87 -4.92 29.96
CA GLY A 3 7.81 -4.16 29.28
C GLY A 3 8.12 -3.58 27.91
N LEU A 4 9.28 -3.88 27.30
CA LEU A 4 9.70 -3.21 26.05
C LEU A 4 9.20 -3.88 24.76
N ILE A 5 8.85 -5.17 24.80
CA ILE A 5 8.35 -5.90 23.63
C ILE A 5 6.98 -6.49 23.93
N ASN A 6 5.95 -5.80 23.45
CA ASN A 6 4.56 -6.29 23.50
C ASN A 6 4.42 -7.54 22.61
N LYS A 7 3.51 -8.48 22.93
CA LYS A 7 3.37 -9.76 22.20
C LYS A 7 3.24 -9.58 20.68
N ASP A 8 2.53 -8.54 20.26
CA ASP A 8 2.35 -8.22 18.83
C ASP A 8 3.67 -7.86 18.13
N LYS A 9 4.62 -7.22 18.84
CA LYS A 9 5.94 -6.87 18.29
C LYS A 9 6.83 -8.10 18.16
N LEU A 10 6.74 -9.06 19.09
CA LEU A 10 7.41 -10.37 18.97
C LEU A 10 6.88 -11.14 17.75
N ILE A 11 5.57 -11.14 17.54
CA ILE A 11 4.93 -11.76 16.37
C ILE A 11 5.42 -11.08 15.08
N LEU A 12 5.54 -9.75 15.06
CA LEU A 12 6.07 -9.03 13.90
C LEU A 12 7.51 -9.41 13.60
N ILE A 13 8.37 -9.48 14.62
CA ILE A 13 9.79 -9.86 14.44
C ILE A 13 9.90 -11.29 13.93
N ALA A 14 9.13 -12.23 14.50
CA ALA A 14 9.10 -13.61 14.02
C ALA A 14 8.59 -13.68 12.57
N PHE A 15 7.54 -12.94 12.24
CA PHE A 15 7.00 -12.84 10.89
C PHE A 15 8.05 -12.30 9.91
N LEU A 16 8.74 -11.21 10.23
CA LEU A 16 9.80 -10.67 9.37
C LEU A 16 10.96 -11.65 9.19
N PHE A 17 11.37 -12.32 10.27
CA PHE A 17 12.44 -13.32 10.20
C PHE A 17 12.08 -14.49 9.27
N THR A 18 10.80 -14.94 9.28
CA THR A 18 10.35 -15.99 8.36
C THR A 18 10.46 -15.57 6.90
N PHE A 19 10.02 -14.35 6.55
CA PHE A 19 10.11 -13.87 5.17
C PHE A 19 11.55 -13.57 4.74
N ILE A 20 12.40 -13.03 5.63
CA ILE A 20 13.83 -12.85 5.33
C ILE A 20 14.50 -14.19 4.96
N SER A 21 14.08 -15.28 5.61
CA SER A 21 14.63 -16.62 5.36
C SER A 21 14.16 -17.23 4.03
N PHE A 22 13.05 -16.76 3.47
CA PHE A 22 12.48 -17.31 2.23
C PHE A 22 13.31 -17.06 0.99
N TRP A 23 14.17 -16.05 0.99
CA TRP A 23 15.06 -15.79 -0.15
C TRP A 23 15.93 -17.02 -0.47
N PHE A 24 16.34 -17.78 0.56
CA PHE A 24 17.20 -18.95 0.39
C PHE A 24 16.44 -20.20 -0.09
N LEU A 25 15.14 -20.28 0.17
CA LEU A 25 14.34 -21.51 0.01
C LEU A 25 13.46 -21.50 -1.24
N LEU A 26 13.06 -20.31 -1.72
CA LEU A 26 12.04 -20.16 -2.76
C LEU A 26 12.64 -19.79 -4.12
N PRO A 27 11.98 -20.17 -5.23
CA PRO A 27 12.37 -19.76 -6.57
C PRO A 27 12.12 -18.26 -6.82
N ASP A 28 12.85 -17.67 -7.78
CA ASP A 28 12.82 -16.23 -8.08
C ASP A 28 11.42 -15.67 -8.35
N TYR A 29 10.57 -16.42 -9.07
CA TYR A 29 9.17 -16.02 -9.32
C TYR A 29 8.35 -15.88 -8.01
N ALA A 30 8.55 -16.79 -7.05
CA ALA A 30 7.85 -16.72 -5.77
C ALA A 30 8.37 -15.54 -4.95
N ILE A 31 9.67 -15.27 -4.97
CA ILE A 31 10.28 -14.10 -4.32
C ILE A 31 9.68 -12.81 -4.90
N ASN A 32 9.62 -12.67 -6.23
CA ASN A 32 9.04 -11.51 -6.90
C ASN A 32 7.55 -11.31 -6.56
N THR A 33 6.78 -12.40 -6.53
CA THR A 33 5.36 -12.35 -6.17
C THR A 33 5.18 -11.89 -4.72
N ILE A 34 6.02 -12.38 -3.79
CA ILE A 34 6.02 -11.96 -2.40
C ILE A 34 6.44 -10.49 -2.29
N SER A 35 7.50 -10.05 -2.97
CA SER A 35 7.94 -8.65 -3.01
C SER A 35 6.80 -7.72 -3.46
N LEU A 36 6.13 -8.06 -4.57
CA LEU A 36 4.98 -7.31 -5.08
C LEU A 36 3.83 -7.29 -4.08
N SER A 37 3.56 -8.42 -3.42
CA SER A 37 2.56 -8.51 -2.35
C SER A 37 2.87 -7.58 -1.18
N PHE A 38 4.15 -7.42 -0.82
CA PHE A 38 4.57 -6.51 0.24
C PHE A 38 4.41 -5.04 -0.18
N CYS A 39 4.79 -4.70 -1.41
CA CYS A 39 4.56 -3.36 -1.98
C CYS A 39 3.06 -3.00 -1.99
N ASN A 40 2.20 -3.90 -2.47
CA ASN A 40 0.75 -3.71 -2.48
C ASN A 40 0.17 -3.73 -1.05
N GLY A 41 0.75 -4.55 -0.18
CA GLY A 41 0.39 -4.65 1.24
C GLY A 41 0.57 -3.32 1.98
N LEU A 42 1.57 -2.51 1.62
CA LEU A 42 1.74 -1.15 2.16
C LEU A 42 0.59 -0.21 1.76
N VAL A 43 0.11 -0.30 0.54
CA VAL A 43 -1.05 0.46 0.06
C VAL A 43 -2.30 0.09 0.85
N ILE A 44 -2.51 -1.22 1.02
CA ILE A 44 -3.65 -1.78 1.75
C ILE A 44 -3.55 -1.45 3.25
N LEU A 45 -2.34 -1.42 3.80
CA LEU A 45 -2.07 -0.96 5.16
C LEU A 45 -2.46 0.51 5.34
N GLY A 46 -2.20 1.35 4.34
CA GLY A 46 -2.73 2.72 4.29
C GLY A 46 -4.26 2.72 4.30
N LEU A 47 -4.91 1.97 3.41
CA LEU A 47 -6.37 1.87 3.37
C LEU A 47 -6.97 1.42 4.70
N LEU A 48 -6.33 0.48 5.41
CA LEU A 48 -6.75 0.04 6.74
C LEU A 48 -6.82 1.21 7.73
N LEU A 49 -5.89 2.16 7.67
CA LEU A 49 -5.90 3.36 8.51
C LEU A 49 -7.14 4.23 8.23
N LEU A 50 -7.51 4.40 6.97
CA LEU A 50 -8.73 5.12 6.58
C LEU A 50 -10.00 4.38 7.01
N MET A 51 -10.03 3.06 6.84
CA MET A 51 -11.17 2.22 7.26
C MET A 51 -11.42 2.31 8.77
N ARG A 52 -10.36 2.50 9.58
CA ARG A 52 -10.51 2.74 11.02
C ARG A 52 -11.18 4.07 11.36
N ALA A 53 -11.13 5.05 10.46
CA ALA A 53 -11.87 6.30 10.56
C ALA A 53 -13.26 6.25 9.89
N GLY A 54 -13.68 5.09 9.36
CA GLY A 54 -14.92 4.94 8.61
C GLY A 54 -14.85 5.46 7.17
N LEU A 55 -13.65 5.58 6.60
CA LEU A 55 -13.42 6.11 5.27
C LEU A 55 -12.85 5.04 4.34
N ILE A 56 -13.30 5.01 3.10
CA ILE A 56 -12.78 4.13 2.05
C ILE A 56 -12.44 5.01 0.85
N SER A 57 -11.21 4.93 0.35
CA SER A 57 -10.73 5.75 -0.77
C SER A 57 -10.48 4.89 -2.01
N PHE A 58 -11.22 5.16 -3.08
CA PHE A 58 -10.98 4.61 -4.43
C PHE A 58 -9.94 5.42 -5.23
N GLY A 59 -9.05 6.14 -4.55
CA GLY A 59 -7.96 6.91 -5.18
C GLY A 59 -6.56 6.54 -4.71
N HIS A 60 -6.38 5.41 -4.01
CA HIS A 60 -5.04 4.99 -3.57
C HIS A 60 -4.11 4.63 -4.73
N GLY A 61 -4.65 4.24 -5.88
CA GLY A 61 -3.90 4.08 -7.13
C GLY A 61 -3.23 5.39 -7.58
N MET A 62 -3.85 6.55 -7.33
CA MET A 62 -3.22 7.85 -7.57
C MET A 62 -1.91 8.00 -6.79
N TYR A 63 -1.92 7.69 -5.49
CA TYR A 63 -0.74 7.83 -4.63
C TYR A 63 0.31 6.78 -4.93
N TYR A 64 -0.12 5.56 -5.22
CA TYR A 64 0.73 4.48 -5.72
C TYR A 64 1.46 4.89 -7.01
N CYS A 65 0.72 5.42 -7.99
CA CYS A 65 1.26 5.98 -9.22
C CYS A 65 2.22 7.14 -8.93
N LEU A 66 1.86 8.11 -8.09
CA LEU A 66 2.73 9.25 -7.75
C LEU A 66 4.06 8.82 -7.14
N GLY A 67 4.05 7.83 -6.25
CA GLY A 67 5.27 7.29 -5.67
C GLY A 67 6.17 6.62 -6.72
N GLY A 68 5.58 5.77 -7.56
CA GLY A 68 6.30 5.11 -8.64
C GLY A 68 6.85 6.09 -9.69
N TYR A 69 6.06 7.08 -10.09
CA TYR A 69 6.49 8.13 -11.02
C TYR A 69 7.56 9.03 -10.40
N ALA A 70 7.51 9.31 -9.09
CA ALA A 70 8.57 10.05 -8.42
C ALA A 70 9.91 9.31 -8.50
N VAL A 71 9.93 8.00 -8.26
CA VAL A 71 11.11 7.15 -8.50
C VAL A 71 11.55 7.25 -9.96
N ALA A 72 10.64 6.99 -10.91
CA ALA A 72 10.99 6.91 -12.32
C ALA A 72 11.47 8.25 -12.90
N MET A 73 10.85 9.37 -12.54
CA MET A 73 11.27 10.72 -12.96
C MET A 73 12.58 11.14 -12.30
N THR A 74 12.80 10.79 -11.04
CA THR A 74 14.09 11.09 -10.36
C THR A 74 15.23 10.32 -11.03
N TYR A 75 14.99 9.07 -11.42
CA TYR A 75 15.94 8.29 -12.21
C TYR A 75 16.17 8.89 -13.60
N ASN A 76 15.10 9.15 -14.37
CA ASN A 76 15.23 9.55 -15.79
C ASN A 76 15.65 11.02 -15.98
N PHE A 77 15.19 11.94 -15.14
CA PHE A 77 15.47 13.38 -15.30
C PHE A 77 16.62 13.88 -14.43
N LEU A 78 16.71 13.41 -13.18
CA LEU A 78 17.80 13.80 -12.28
C LEU A 78 19.01 12.85 -12.38
N GLN A 79 18.89 11.74 -13.11
CA GLN A 79 19.97 10.75 -13.32
C GLN A 79 20.50 10.16 -12.01
N ILE A 80 19.66 10.15 -10.97
CA ILE A 80 20.00 9.60 -9.65
C ILE A 80 19.58 8.12 -9.62
N LYS A 81 20.56 7.24 -9.41
CA LYS A 81 20.35 5.78 -9.36
C LYS A 81 20.25 5.22 -7.93
N GLU A 82 20.56 6.03 -6.93
CA GLU A 82 20.62 5.60 -5.53
C GLU A 82 19.23 5.33 -4.96
N VAL A 83 18.96 4.07 -4.60
CA VAL A 83 17.64 3.58 -4.21
C VAL A 83 17.06 4.31 -3.00
N PHE A 84 17.88 4.64 -2.01
CA PHE A 84 17.41 5.36 -0.81
C PHE A 84 16.92 6.78 -1.14
N VAL A 85 17.57 7.45 -2.10
CA VAL A 85 17.15 8.77 -2.58
C VAL A 85 15.84 8.65 -3.36
N LEU A 86 15.73 7.65 -4.23
CA LEU A 86 14.50 7.38 -4.98
C LEU A 86 13.30 7.13 -4.04
N ILE A 87 13.48 6.33 -2.99
CA ILE A 87 12.45 6.07 -1.98
C ILE A 87 12.07 7.35 -1.24
N ALA A 88 13.03 8.21 -0.91
CA ALA A 88 12.75 9.50 -0.26
C ALA A 88 11.87 10.38 -1.15
N PHE A 89 12.16 10.49 -2.45
CA PHE A 89 11.31 11.21 -3.41
C PHE A 89 9.91 10.60 -3.52
N SER A 90 9.80 9.27 -3.50
CA SER A 90 8.50 8.58 -3.48
C SER A 90 7.63 8.97 -2.27
N ILE A 91 8.21 8.93 -1.07
CA ILE A 91 7.54 9.31 0.18
C ILE A 91 7.15 10.80 0.15
N LEU A 92 8.06 11.66 -0.31
CA LEU A 92 7.84 13.11 -0.40
C LEU A 92 6.71 13.44 -1.38
N ALA A 93 6.66 12.81 -2.56
CA ALA A 93 5.59 13.03 -3.53
C ALA A 93 4.21 12.68 -2.94
N GLY A 94 4.10 11.51 -2.29
CA GLY A 94 2.88 11.10 -1.60
C GLY A 94 2.47 12.06 -0.48
N PHE A 95 3.43 12.48 0.35
CA PHE A 95 3.20 13.42 1.45
C PHE A 95 2.73 14.79 0.96
N ILE A 96 3.44 15.38 -0.01
CA ILE A 96 3.15 16.73 -0.52
C ILE A 96 1.77 16.76 -1.18
N VAL A 97 1.49 15.83 -2.09
CA VAL A 97 0.22 15.83 -2.82
C VAL A 97 -0.96 15.54 -1.88
N SER A 98 -0.81 14.60 -0.94
CA SER A 98 -1.87 14.31 0.04
C SER A 98 -2.06 15.43 1.06
N PHE A 99 -1.01 16.19 1.40
CA PHE A 99 -1.13 17.39 2.22
C PHE A 99 -2.01 18.44 1.55
N PHE A 100 -1.78 18.74 0.26
CA PHE A 100 -2.62 19.72 -0.45
C PHE A 100 -4.04 19.20 -0.68
N LEU A 101 -4.19 18.00 -1.26
CA LEU A 101 -5.51 17.43 -1.55
C LEU A 101 -6.31 17.15 -0.26
N GLY A 102 -5.63 16.82 0.82
CA GLY A 102 -6.25 16.55 2.11
C GLY A 102 -7.02 17.74 2.68
N PHE A 103 -6.70 19.00 2.31
CA PHE A 103 -7.48 20.16 2.77
C PHE A 103 -8.90 20.17 2.19
N PHE A 104 -9.02 19.66 0.96
CA PHE A 104 -10.28 19.56 0.23
C PHE A 104 -11.03 18.28 0.60
N VAL A 105 -10.35 17.14 0.49
CA VAL A 105 -10.94 15.80 0.65
C VAL A 105 -11.47 15.56 2.07
N ARG A 106 -10.84 16.13 3.11
CA ARG A 106 -11.24 15.94 4.52
C ARG A 106 -12.66 16.39 4.87
N ARG A 107 -13.34 17.13 3.99
CA ARG A 107 -14.70 17.62 4.22
C ARG A 107 -15.79 16.61 3.85
N PHE A 108 -15.42 15.56 3.11
CA PHE A 108 -16.37 14.58 2.58
C PHE A 108 -16.34 13.27 3.38
N ARG A 109 -17.45 12.53 3.36
CA ARG A 109 -17.63 11.25 4.06
C ARG A 109 -18.24 10.21 3.13
N GLY A 110 -18.10 8.93 3.52
CA GLY A 110 -18.73 7.80 2.84
C GLY A 110 -18.48 7.78 1.33
N ILE A 111 -19.55 7.62 0.57
CA ILE A 111 -19.50 7.48 -0.90
C ILE A 111 -18.91 8.74 -1.56
N PHE A 112 -19.20 9.94 -1.05
CA PHE A 112 -18.64 11.17 -1.60
C PHE A 112 -17.12 11.25 -1.43
N PHE A 113 -16.59 10.78 -0.30
CA PHE A 113 -15.15 10.68 -0.10
C PHE A 113 -14.52 9.68 -1.08
N ALA A 114 -15.15 8.53 -1.29
CA ALA A 114 -14.72 7.52 -2.25
C ALA A 114 -14.69 8.07 -3.69
N MET A 115 -15.81 8.64 -4.16
CA MET A 115 -15.96 9.15 -5.53
C MET A 115 -15.03 10.33 -5.80
N LEU A 116 -14.82 11.22 -4.82
CA LEU A 116 -13.89 12.34 -4.99
C LEU A 116 -12.45 11.85 -5.17
N ASN A 117 -12.01 10.88 -4.37
CA ASN A 117 -10.68 10.29 -4.53
C ASN A 117 -10.52 9.56 -5.87
N LEU A 118 -11.57 8.87 -6.33
CA LEU A 118 -11.60 8.24 -7.65
C LEU A 118 -11.45 9.28 -8.77
N ALA A 119 -12.20 10.38 -8.69
CA ALA A 119 -12.11 11.47 -9.66
C ALA A 119 -10.71 12.08 -9.70
N LEU A 120 -10.09 12.33 -8.54
CA LEU A 120 -8.71 12.82 -8.45
C LEU A 120 -7.71 11.84 -9.09
N SER A 121 -7.88 10.53 -8.87
CA SER A 121 -7.07 9.50 -9.53
C SER A 121 -7.18 9.55 -11.05
N MET A 122 -8.41 9.68 -11.57
CA MET A 122 -8.65 9.73 -13.02
C MET A 122 -8.16 11.03 -13.67
N ILE A 123 -8.16 12.15 -12.94
CA ILE A 123 -7.54 13.39 -13.38
C ILE A 123 -6.03 13.20 -13.53
N LEU A 124 -5.36 12.61 -12.52
CA LEU A 124 -3.93 12.32 -12.60
C LEU A 124 -3.62 11.39 -13.78
N PHE A 125 -4.38 10.29 -13.92
CA PHE A 125 -4.24 9.37 -15.05
C PHE A 125 -4.34 10.11 -16.40
N GLY A 126 -5.35 10.96 -16.57
CA GLY A 126 -5.53 11.75 -17.78
C GLY A 126 -4.37 12.71 -18.07
N ILE A 127 -3.82 13.36 -17.03
CA ILE A 127 -2.65 14.24 -17.14
C ILE A 127 -1.43 13.46 -17.63
N ILE A 128 -1.14 12.30 -17.03
CA ILE A 128 0.03 11.49 -17.39
C ILE A 128 -0.11 10.97 -18.82
N VAL A 129 -1.25 10.35 -19.16
CA VAL A 129 -1.47 9.77 -20.50
C VAL A 129 -1.39 10.84 -21.60
N LYS A 130 -1.86 12.05 -21.35
CA LYS A 130 -1.79 13.15 -22.33
C LYS A 130 -0.42 13.83 -22.41
N SER A 131 0.45 13.62 -21.42
CA SER A 131 1.76 14.28 -21.36
C SER A 131 2.86 13.40 -21.91
N VAL A 132 3.36 13.72 -23.10
CA VAL A 132 4.49 13.02 -23.73
C VAL A 132 5.75 13.11 -22.87
N SER A 133 5.95 14.25 -22.20
CA SER A 133 7.07 14.43 -21.27
C SER A 133 7.00 13.52 -20.04
N LEU A 134 5.84 12.96 -19.70
CA LEU A 134 5.66 12.02 -18.59
C LEU A 134 5.57 10.56 -19.07
N GLY A 135 6.06 10.26 -20.27
CA GLY A 135 6.03 8.90 -20.83
C GLY A 135 4.70 8.49 -21.44
N SER A 136 3.65 9.33 -21.39
CA SER A 136 2.33 9.04 -21.95
C SER A 136 1.83 7.64 -21.54
N THR A 137 1.39 6.80 -22.48
CA THR A 137 0.94 5.42 -22.23
C THR A 137 2.07 4.46 -21.92
N ASP A 138 3.27 4.72 -22.42
CA ASP A 138 4.43 3.81 -22.30
C ASP A 138 5.11 3.93 -20.93
N GLY A 139 4.93 5.07 -20.26
CA GLY A 139 5.50 5.35 -18.95
C GLY A 139 7.03 5.38 -18.97
N PHE A 140 7.67 4.79 -17.95
CA PHE A 140 9.12 4.89 -17.76
C PHE A 140 9.75 3.58 -17.31
N GLY A 141 10.88 3.22 -17.92
CA GLY A 141 11.76 2.16 -17.43
C GLY A 141 12.87 2.70 -16.53
N ILE A 142 13.33 1.87 -15.58
CA ILE A 142 14.52 2.10 -14.76
C ILE A 142 15.36 0.83 -14.72
N LYS A 143 16.69 0.97 -14.77
CA LYS A 143 17.66 -0.14 -14.72
C LYS A 143 18.91 0.25 -13.94
N ASP A 144 19.77 -0.72 -13.63
CA ASP A 144 21.09 -0.50 -13.05
C ASP A 144 21.06 0.35 -11.76
N LEU A 145 20.21 -0.05 -10.82
CA LEU A 145 20.05 0.66 -9.55
C LEU A 145 21.27 0.48 -8.65
N THR A 146 21.57 1.53 -7.89
CA THR A 146 22.71 1.59 -6.98
C THR A 146 22.23 1.48 -5.53
N TYR A 147 22.92 0.66 -4.73
CA TYR A 147 22.68 0.53 -3.29
C TYR A 147 23.94 0.93 -2.54
N PHE A 148 23.87 1.93 -1.66
CA PHE A 148 25.01 2.46 -0.92
C PHE A 148 26.17 2.87 -1.84
N SER A 149 25.87 3.54 -2.96
CA SER A 149 26.86 3.95 -3.97
C SER A 149 27.60 2.80 -4.68
N HIS A 150 27.15 1.55 -4.52
CA HIS A 150 27.67 0.39 -5.24
C HIS A 150 26.66 -0.17 -6.23
N THR A 151 27.11 -0.38 -7.47
CA THR A 151 26.33 -1.04 -8.52
C THR A 151 26.44 -2.54 -8.33
N ILE A 152 25.30 -3.21 -8.22
CA ILE A 152 25.25 -4.67 -8.12
C ILE A 152 25.04 -5.21 -9.53
N GLU A 153 26.10 -5.76 -10.12
CA GLU A 153 26.09 -6.26 -11.52
C GLU A 153 25.34 -7.59 -11.67
N ASP A 154 25.26 -8.39 -10.60
CA ASP A 154 24.60 -9.69 -10.61
C ASP A 154 23.08 -9.51 -10.38
N GLU A 155 22.27 -9.76 -11.42
CA GLU A 155 20.80 -9.60 -11.39
C GLU A 155 20.16 -10.38 -10.24
N LYS A 156 20.68 -11.58 -9.91
CA LYS A 156 20.16 -12.36 -8.79
C LYS A 156 20.38 -11.62 -7.49
N ARG A 157 21.60 -11.13 -7.25
CA ARG A 157 21.94 -10.34 -6.05
C ARG A 157 21.07 -9.10 -5.95
N LEU A 158 20.86 -8.39 -7.05
CA LEU A 158 20.02 -7.19 -7.07
C LEU A 158 18.57 -7.49 -6.68
N ASN A 159 17.99 -8.60 -7.16
CA ASN A 159 16.65 -9.01 -6.78
C ASN A 159 16.56 -9.34 -5.27
N ILE A 160 17.56 -10.04 -4.73
CA ILE A 160 17.61 -10.39 -3.30
C ILE A 160 17.73 -9.15 -2.42
N PHE A 161 18.60 -8.20 -2.78
CA PHE A 161 18.73 -6.94 -2.06
C PHE A 161 17.44 -6.13 -2.08
N SER A 162 16.78 -6.06 -3.25
CA SER A 162 15.46 -5.42 -3.40
C SER A 162 14.42 -6.09 -2.50
N TYR A 163 14.36 -7.43 -2.52
CA TYR A 163 13.46 -8.22 -1.67
C TYR A 163 13.66 -7.93 -0.18
N LEU A 164 14.90 -8.02 0.30
CA LEU A 164 15.23 -7.79 1.71
C LEU A 164 14.90 -6.36 2.14
N LEU A 165 15.18 -5.37 1.28
CA LEU A 165 14.82 -3.98 1.50
C LEU A 165 13.31 -3.79 1.61
N ILE A 166 12.52 -4.39 0.71
CA ILE A 166 11.06 -4.31 0.71
C ILE A 166 10.49 -4.94 1.98
N VAL A 167 10.95 -6.13 2.37
CA VAL A 167 10.50 -6.82 3.59
C VAL A 167 10.82 -5.98 4.83
N LEU A 168 12.04 -5.44 4.92
CA LEU A 168 12.48 -4.63 6.06
C LEU A 168 11.69 -3.33 6.17
N LEU A 169 11.54 -2.58 5.08
CA LEU A 169 10.77 -1.33 5.07
C LEU A 169 9.29 -1.57 5.37
N THR A 170 8.71 -2.66 4.83
CA THR A 170 7.33 -3.02 5.13
C THR A 170 7.16 -3.34 6.60
N GLY A 171 8.08 -4.12 7.18
CA GLY A 171 8.10 -4.41 8.61
C GLY A 171 8.22 -3.16 9.48
N LEU A 172 9.09 -2.23 9.10
CA LEU A 172 9.26 -0.95 9.79
C LEU A 172 7.97 -0.13 9.75
N MET A 173 7.31 -0.04 8.59
CA MET A 173 6.05 0.70 8.45
C MET A 173 4.90 0.04 9.21
N MET A 174 4.80 -1.29 9.20
CA MET A 174 3.86 -2.02 10.05
C MET A 174 4.08 -1.70 11.53
N MET A 175 5.34 -1.68 11.98
CA MET A 175 5.67 -1.30 13.35
C MET A 175 5.21 0.15 13.66
N ILE A 176 5.47 1.12 12.77
CA ILE A 176 4.98 2.50 12.95
C ILE A 176 3.45 2.53 13.06
N VAL A 177 2.75 1.84 12.16
CA VAL A 177 1.28 1.75 12.17
C VAL A 177 0.76 1.13 13.47
N MET A 178 1.38 0.06 13.97
CA MET A 178 0.98 -0.56 15.25
C MET A 178 1.12 0.39 16.43
N ASN A 179 2.20 1.18 16.48
CA ASN A 179 2.38 2.16 17.55
C ASN A 179 1.38 3.33 17.38
N PHE A 180 1.13 3.78 16.15
CA PHE A 180 0.15 4.81 15.84
C PHE A 180 -1.27 4.42 16.26
N LEU A 181 -1.71 3.19 15.97
CA LEU A 181 -3.03 2.69 16.35
C LEU A 181 -3.23 2.57 17.86
N LYS A 182 -2.14 2.39 18.63
CA LYS A 182 -2.16 2.40 20.10
C LYS A 182 -2.09 3.81 20.69
N SER A 183 -1.73 4.81 19.89
CA SER A 183 -1.66 6.21 20.33
C SER A 183 -3.05 6.84 20.48
N PRO A 184 -3.17 7.98 21.20
CA PRO A 184 -4.44 8.71 21.30
C PRO A 184 -5.04 9.08 19.94
N SER A 185 -4.20 9.45 18.97
CA SER A 185 -4.68 9.79 17.61
C SER A 185 -5.28 8.58 16.91
N GLY A 186 -4.68 7.40 17.07
CA GLY A 186 -5.25 6.15 16.53
C GLY A 186 -6.59 5.79 17.16
N LYS A 187 -6.73 5.98 18.48
CA LYS A 187 -7.99 5.75 19.21
C LYS A 187 -9.07 6.77 18.87
N MET A 188 -8.71 8.00 18.55
CA MET A 188 -9.64 9.00 18.03
C MET A 188 -10.27 8.57 16.70
N LEU A 189 -9.57 7.79 15.85
CA LEU A 189 -10.16 7.31 14.59
C LEU A 189 -11.34 6.37 14.84
N GLU A 190 -11.20 5.45 15.79
CA GLU A 190 -12.28 4.54 16.20
C GLU A 190 -13.48 5.36 16.71
N ALA A 191 -13.24 6.37 17.56
CA ALA A 191 -14.31 7.25 18.04
C ALA A 191 -15.01 8.04 16.91
N ILE A 192 -14.23 8.59 15.96
CA ILE A 192 -14.75 9.32 14.80
C ILE A 192 -15.64 8.41 13.94
N ARG A 193 -15.21 7.15 13.73
CA ARG A 193 -15.97 6.17 12.96
C ARG A 193 -17.31 5.84 13.60
N GLU A 194 -17.36 5.67 14.92
CA GLU A 194 -18.60 5.33 15.62
C GLU A 194 -19.59 6.51 15.61
N ASN A 195 -19.13 7.72 15.95
CA ASN A 195 -19.98 8.90 15.88
C ASN A 195 -19.14 10.19 15.82
N GLU A 196 -19.13 10.80 14.63
CA GLU A 196 -18.42 12.06 14.37
C GLU A 196 -18.95 13.21 15.25
N ILE A 197 -20.28 13.37 15.35
CA ILE A 197 -20.91 14.46 16.11
C ILE A 197 -20.53 14.36 17.60
N ARG A 198 -20.66 13.17 18.20
CA ARG A 198 -20.28 12.93 19.60
C ARG A 198 -18.79 13.15 19.84
N SER A 199 -17.95 12.74 18.90
CA SER A 199 -16.50 12.97 18.98
C SER A 199 -16.16 14.45 18.97
N SER A 200 -16.89 15.27 18.21
CA SER A 200 -16.70 16.73 18.20
C SER A 200 -17.01 17.37 19.55
N TYR A 201 -18.06 16.90 20.24
CA TYR A 201 -18.43 17.39 21.57
C TYR A 201 -17.40 17.04 22.65
N LEU A 202 -16.63 15.96 22.43
CA LEU A 202 -15.49 15.59 23.28
C LEU A 202 -14.21 16.39 22.96
N GLY A 203 -14.28 17.39 22.08
CA GLY A 203 -13.16 18.26 21.70
C GLY A 203 -12.27 17.72 20.58
N ILE A 204 -12.66 16.62 19.92
CA ILE A 204 -11.87 16.05 18.82
C ILE A 204 -12.08 16.90 17.56
N SER A 205 -10.98 17.43 17.01
CA SER A 205 -11.00 18.13 15.73
C SER A 205 -11.01 17.16 14.56
N ILE A 206 -12.20 16.69 14.16
CA ILE A 206 -12.38 15.62 13.19
C ILE A 206 -11.66 15.90 11.86
N ASN A 207 -11.88 17.07 11.27
CA ASN A 207 -11.23 17.43 10.00
C ASN A 207 -9.70 17.41 10.09
N LYS A 208 -9.11 17.78 11.24
CA LYS A 208 -7.66 17.71 11.45
C LYS A 208 -7.20 16.25 11.54
N GLN A 209 -7.95 15.39 12.23
CA GLN A 209 -7.61 13.97 12.34
C GLN A 209 -7.74 13.24 11.00
N ILE A 210 -8.81 13.51 10.24
CA ILE A 210 -9.00 12.94 8.89
C ILE A 210 -7.90 13.42 7.94
N HIS A 211 -7.49 14.67 8.04
CA HIS A 211 -6.38 15.18 7.25
C HIS A 211 -5.05 14.47 7.56
N LYS A 212 -4.72 14.31 8.85
CA LYS A 212 -3.50 13.61 9.29
C LYS A 212 -3.48 12.15 8.81
N ILE A 213 -4.59 11.44 8.97
CA ILE A 213 -4.65 10.03 8.57
C ILE A 213 -4.67 9.87 7.05
N TYR A 214 -5.26 10.82 6.32
CA TYR A 214 -5.22 10.85 4.86
C TYR A 214 -3.79 10.99 4.35
N ILE A 215 -3.00 11.89 4.94
CA ILE A 215 -1.58 12.03 4.60
C ILE A 215 -0.84 10.73 4.89
N PHE A 216 -0.99 10.18 6.11
CA PHE A 216 -0.27 8.98 6.50
C PHE A 216 -0.60 7.77 5.60
N SER A 217 -1.90 7.58 5.30
CA SER A 217 -2.38 6.55 4.38
C SER A 217 -1.80 6.69 2.97
N SER A 218 -1.81 7.92 2.45
CA SER A 218 -1.35 8.23 1.10
C SER A 218 0.18 8.10 0.97
N THR A 219 0.93 8.48 2.01
CA THR A 219 2.39 8.28 2.06
C THR A 219 2.75 6.80 2.04
N LEU A 220 2.00 5.94 2.74
CA LEU A 220 2.20 4.48 2.67
C LEU A 220 1.92 3.94 1.27
N ALA A 221 0.86 4.44 0.61
CA ALA A 221 0.54 4.06 -0.76
C ALA A 221 1.64 4.47 -1.75
N ALA A 222 2.18 5.68 -1.61
CA ALA A 222 3.29 6.16 -2.43
C ALA A 222 4.57 5.36 -2.17
N LEU A 223 4.89 5.02 -0.93
CA LEU A 223 6.02 4.13 -0.63
C LEU A 223 5.86 2.77 -1.33
N GLY A 224 4.67 2.16 -1.26
CA GLY A 224 4.36 0.91 -1.94
C GLY A 224 4.56 1.01 -3.47
N GLY A 225 4.16 2.13 -4.07
CA GLY A 225 4.35 2.41 -5.48
C GLY A 225 5.82 2.59 -5.87
N GLY A 226 6.59 3.35 -5.10
CA GLY A 226 8.03 3.52 -5.35
C GLY A 226 8.80 2.21 -5.25
N LEU A 227 8.51 1.41 -4.22
CA LEU A 227 9.10 0.07 -4.05
C LEU A 227 8.69 -0.89 -5.16
N MET A 228 7.47 -0.74 -5.68
CA MET A 228 7.04 -1.49 -6.86
C MET A 228 7.98 -1.18 -8.04
N VAL A 229 8.13 0.10 -8.41
CA VAL A 229 8.95 0.44 -9.59
C VAL A 229 10.40 0.00 -9.44
N ILE A 230 10.96 0.04 -8.23
CA ILE A 230 12.30 -0.51 -7.93
C ILE A 230 12.36 -2.03 -8.19
N LEU A 231 11.29 -2.77 -7.90
CA LEU A 231 11.22 -4.22 -8.08
C LEU A 231 10.99 -4.63 -9.55
N ILE A 232 10.00 -4.04 -10.24
CA ILE A 232 9.68 -4.42 -11.64
C ILE A 232 10.58 -3.72 -12.65
N GLY A 233 11.13 -2.55 -12.31
CA GLY A 233 11.98 -1.77 -13.22
C GLY A 233 11.21 -1.00 -14.29
N HIS A 234 9.88 -0.94 -14.20
CA HIS A 234 9.03 -0.24 -15.15
C HIS A 234 7.74 0.23 -14.50
N ILE A 235 7.20 1.35 -14.98
CA ILE A 235 5.90 1.88 -14.57
C ILE A 235 5.12 2.35 -15.77
N THR A 236 3.85 1.95 -15.84
CA THR A 236 2.85 2.44 -16.79
C THR A 236 1.69 3.12 -16.03
N PRO A 237 1.03 4.14 -16.60
CA PRO A 237 -0.11 4.78 -15.96
C PRO A 237 -1.34 3.85 -15.89
N GLU A 238 -1.47 2.93 -16.84
CA GLU A 238 -2.60 1.99 -16.92
C GLU A 238 -2.58 0.97 -15.77
N ASP A 239 -1.40 0.44 -15.42
CA ASP A 239 -1.28 -0.54 -14.33
C ASP A 239 -1.32 0.10 -12.93
N THR A 240 -1.16 1.43 -12.84
CA THR A 240 -0.98 2.12 -11.55
C THR A 240 -2.09 3.11 -11.20
N ALA A 241 -2.39 4.07 -12.07
CA ALA A 241 -3.34 5.17 -11.80
C ALA A 241 -4.76 4.88 -12.27
N TYR A 242 -4.94 3.95 -13.21
CA TYR A 242 -6.28 3.59 -13.71
C TYR A 242 -7.16 3.04 -12.58
N TRP A 243 -8.47 3.31 -12.69
CA TRP A 243 -9.39 3.10 -11.58
C TRP A 243 -9.47 1.65 -11.10
N THR A 244 -9.27 0.67 -11.99
CA THR A 244 -9.32 -0.75 -11.65
C THR A 244 -8.28 -1.08 -10.60
N ARG A 245 -7.07 -0.50 -10.69
CA ARG A 245 -6.01 -0.72 -9.71
C ARG A 245 -6.38 -0.20 -8.31
N SER A 246 -7.01 0.97 -8.24
CA SER A 246 -7.56 1.47 -6.97
C SER A 246 -8.67 0.56 -6.42
N GLY A 247 -9.52 0.02 -7.30
CA GLY A 247 -10.54 -0.95 -6.96
C GLY A 247 -9.96 -2.22 -6.35
N GLU A 248 -8.90 -2.77 -6.96
CA GLU A 248 -8.19 -3.94 -6.44
C GLU A 248 -7.67 -3.70 -5.01
N PHE A 249 -7.05 -2.56 -4.73
CA PHE A 249 -6.59 -2.25 -3.38
C PHE A 249 -7.73 -2.21 -2.36
N VAL A 250 -8.88 -1.62 -2.72
CA VAL A 250 -10.08 -1.62 -1.86
C VAL A 250 -10.62 -3.04 -1.66
N PHE A 251 -10.65 -3.85 -2.72
CA PHE A 251 -11.08 -5.25 -2.62
C PHE A 251 -10.21 -6.04 -1.67
N VAL A 252 -8.89 -5.93 -1.78
CA VAL A 252 -7.98 -6.63 -0.87
C VAL A 252 -8.10 -6.08 0.55
N ALA A 253 -8.32 -4.77 0.73
CA ALA A 253 -8.56 -4.18 2.05
C ALA A 253 -9.81 -4.74 2.73
N ILE A 254 -10.91 -4.88 1.98
CA ILE A 254 -12.16 -5.49 2.48
C ILE A 254 -11.94 -6.98 2.79
N LEU A 255 -11.31 -7.73 1.88
CA LEU A 255 -11.00 -9.15 2.08
C LEU A 255 -10.09 -9.39 3.31
N SER A 256 -9.14 -8.48 3.54
CA SER A 256 -8.22 -8.54 4.67
C SER A 256 -8.93 -8.26 6.01
N GLY A 257 -9.83 -7.26 6.00
CA GLY A 257 -10.46 -6.71 7.21
C GLY A 257 -9.58 -5.67 7.92
N SER A 258 -10.20 -4.87 8.80
CA SER A 258 -9.53 -3.72 9.46
C SER A 258 -8.99 -4.02 10.87
N LEU A 259 -9.23 -5.23 11.41
CA LEU A 259 -8.99 -5.55 12.82
C LEU A 259 -7.51 -5.64 13.18
N ASN A 260 -6.67 -6.15 12.27
CA ASN A 260 -5.26 -6.42 12.55
C ASN A 260 -4.33 -5.81 11.48
N VAL A 261 -3.17 -5.31 11.91
CA VAL A 261 -2.13 -4.72 11.04
C VAL A 261 -1.50 -5.78 10.12
N PHE A 262 -1.47 -7.04 10.53
CA PHE A 262 -0.99 -8.14 9.68
C PHE A 262 -1.95 -8.51 8.55
N ALA A 263 -3.24 -8.17 8.68
CA ALA A 263 -4.26 -8.61 7.76
C ALA A 263 -4.06 -8.06 6.33
N PRO A 264 -3.76 -6.76 6.11
CA PRO A 264 -3.41 -6.22 4.79
C PRO A 264 -2.34 -7.00 4.04
N LEU A 265 -1.30 -7.45 4.75
CA LEU A 265 -0.18 -8.13 4.14
C LEU A 265 -0.53 -9.57 3.76
N ILE A 266 -1.24 -10.27 4.65
CA ILE A 266 -1.72 -11.64 4.38
C ILE A 266 -2.75 -11.63 3.24
N GLY A 267 -3.67 -10.67 3.23
CA GLY A 267 -4.65 -10.53 2.16
C GLY A 267 -3.99 -10.15 0.83
N SER A 268 -2.97 -9.29 0.84
CA SER A 268 -2.17 -8.97 -0.34
C SER A 268 -1.44 -10.20 -0.88
N LEU A 269 -0.78 -10.98 -0.02
CA LEU A 269 -0.15 -12.25 -0.42
C LEU A 269 -1.15 -13.20 -1.05
N PHE A 270 -2.28 -13.45 -0.38
CA PHE A 270 -3.32 -14.33 -0.88
C PHE A 270 -3.86 -13.87 -2.24
N PHE A 271 -4.15 -12.58 -2.38
CA PHE A 271 -4.65 -12.00 -3.62
C PHE A 271 -3.63 -12.11 -4.75
N GLU A 272 -2.37 -11.76 -4.50
CA GLU A 272 -1.32 -11.74 -5.52
C GLU A 272 -1.01 -13.14 -6.05
N PHE A 273 -0.95 -14.15 -5.17
CA PHE A 273 -0.80 -15.54 -5.60
C PHE A 273 -1.98 -16.02 -6.43
N ILE A 274 -3.23 -15.75 -5.99
CA ILE A 274 -4.42 -16.10 -6.76
C ILE A 274 -4.41 -15.41 -8.11
N ARG A 275 -4.12 -14.11 -8.15
CA ARG A 275 -4.03 -13.32 -9.37
C ARG A 275 -3.00 -13.91 -10.32
N SER A 276 -1.82 -14.23 -9.82
CA SER A 276 -0.73 -14.77 -10.63
C SER A 276 -1.06 -16.14 -11.22
N TYR A 277 -1.63 -17.06 -10.44
CA TYR A 277 -2.09 -18.35 -10.96
C TYR A 277 -3.30 -18.21 -11.90
N ALA A 278 -4.24 -17.30 -11.60
CA ALA A 278 -5.40 -17.04 -12.45
C ALA A 278 -4.98 -16.47 -13.81
N LEU A 279 -3.99 -15.57 -13.85
CA LEU A 279 -3.40 -15.07 -15.09
C LEU A 279 -2.68 -16.16 -15.87
N PHE A 280 -1.96 -17.05 -15.18
CA PHE A 280 -1.24 -18.16 -15.83
C PHE A 280 -2.17 -19.17 -16.49
N TYR A 281 -3.25 -19.59 -15.82
CA TYR A 281 -4.17 -20.60 -16.34
C TYR A 281 -5.33 -20.03 -17.17
N PHE A 282 -5.82 -18.83 -16.84
CA PHE A 282 -7.04 -18.24 -17.40
C PHE A 282 -6.87 -16.74 -17.72
N PRO A 283 -5.95 -16.37 -18.64
CA PRO A 283 -5.57 -14.97 -18.89
C PRO A 283 -6.72 -14.07 -19.36
N ASN A 284 -7.75 -14.62 -20.00
CA ASN A 284 -8.90 -13.83 -20.49
C ASN A 284 -10.01 -13.66 -19.45
N THR A 285 -10.02 -14.47 -18.38
CA THR A 285 -11.11 -14.52 -17.39
C THR A 285 -10.63 -14.45 -15.94
N TRP A 286 -9.37 -14.06 -15.71
CA TRP A 286 -8.79 -13.96 -14.37
C TRP A 286 -9.57 -13.03 -13.43
N GLN A 287 -10.14 -11.93 -13.96
CA GLN A 287 -10.98 -11.00 -13.20
C GLN A 287 -12.24 -11.68 -12.65
N MET A 288 -12.82 -12.62 -13.41
CA MET A 288 -13.99 -13.40 -12.98
C MET A 288 -13.62 -14.33 -11.81
N ILE A 289 -12.43 -14.95 -11.85
CA ILE A 289 -11.92 -15.79 -10.76
C ILE A 289 -11.76 -14.96 -9.49
N ILE A 290 -11.17 -13.76 -9.59
CA ILE A 290 -11.03 -12.84 -8.46
C ILE A 290 -12.39 -12.43 -7.89
N GLY A 291 -13.36 -12.11 -8.76
CA GLY A 291 -14.72 -11.77 -8.34
C GLY A 291 -15.40 -12.91 -7.56
N VAL A 292 -15.26 -14.16 -8.02
CA VAL A 292 -15.78 -15.34 -7.31
C VAL A 292 -15.09 -15.51 -5.95
N VAL A 293 -13.76 -15.41 -5.90
CA VAL A 293 -12.99 -15.49 -4.64
C VAL A 293 -13.44 -14.42 -3.65
N LEU A 294 -13.73 -13.21 -4.13
CA LEU A 294 -14.23 -12.13 -3.29
C LEU A 294 -15.63 -12.42 -2.73
N ILE A 295 -16.55 -12.91 -3.55
CA ILE A 295 -17.89 -13.30 -3.09
C ILE A 295 -17.80 -14.39 -2.02
N LEU A 296 -16.98 -15.43 -2.26
CA LEU A 296 -16.73 -16.48 -1.27
C LEU A 296 -16.10 -15.91 0.01
N GLY A 297 -15.14 -15.00 -0.12
CA GLY A 297 -14.51 -14.31 1.00
C GLY A 297 -15.53 -13.56 1.87
N ILE A 298 -16.44 -12.80 1.25
CA ILE A 298 -17.47 -12.03 1.96
C ILE A 298 -18.49 -12.96 2.63
N LEU A 299 -18.89 -14.05 1.97
CA LEU A 299 -19.89 -14.99 2.49
C LEU A 299 -19.35 -15.82 3.67
N TYR A 300 -18.11 -16.30 3.58
CA TYR A 300 -17.53 -17.23 4.55
C TYR A 300 -16.63 -16.56 5.60
N LEU A 301 -16.07 -15.38 5.30
CA LEU A 301 -15.16 -14.62 6.16
C LEU A 301 -15.58 -13.13 6.24
N PRO A 302 -16.76 -12.81 6.81
CA PRO A 302 -17.31 -11.44 6.81
C PRO A 302 -16.46 -10.43 7.61
N GLU A 303 -15.66 -10.90 8.57
CA GLU A 303 -14.70 -10.07 9.33
C GLU A 303 -13.30 -9.99 8.66
N GLY A 304 -13.15 -10.61 7.48
CA GLY A 304 -11.91 -10.71 6.73
C GLY A 304 -10.94 -11.77 7.24
N ILE A 305 -9.85 -11.98 6.50
CA ILE A 305 -8.79 -12.96 6.83
C ILE A 305 -8.16 -12.66 8.20
N GLY A 306 -8.10 -11.39 8.59
CA GLY A 306 -7.58 -10.95 9.89
C GLY A 306 -8.33 -11.50 11.11
N SER A 307 -9.59 -11.94 10.95
CA SER A 307 -10.42 -12.49 12.03
C SER A 307 -9.94 -13.86 12.52
N ILE A 308 -9.28 -14.65 11.67
CA ILE A 308 -8.78 -15.99 12.00
C ILE A 308 -7.80 -15.93 13.18
N PHE A 309 -6.97 -14.90 13.21
CA PHE A 309 -5.96 -14.69 14.26
C PHE A 309 -6.53 -14.08 15.53
N ASN A 310 -7.73 -13.53 15.48
CA ASN A 310 -8.35 -12.80 16.60
C ASN A 310 -9.53 -13.55 17.21
N LYS A 311 -9.62 -14.88 17.05
CA LYS A 311 -10.53 -15.77 17.80
C LYS A 311 -10.18 -15.81 19.30
N ARG A 312 -10.23 -14.66 19.96
CA ARG A 312 -10.36 -14.53 21.42
C ARG A 312 -11.64 -13.76 21.72
N LYS A 313 -12.61 -14.55 22.20
CA LYS A 313 -13.85 -14.21 22.92
C LYS A 313 -15.03 -13.77 22.05
N LYS A 314 -15.82 -14.75 21.62
CA LYS A 314 -17.19 -14.82 22.13
C LYS A 314 -17.16 -15.68 23.39
#